data_AF-A0A0W0VKS7-F1
#
_entry.id   AF-A0A0W0VKS7-F1
#
_cell.length_a   1.000
_cell.length_b   1.000
_cell.length_c   1.000
_cell.angle_alpha   90.00
_cell.angle_beta   90.00
_cell.angle_gamma   90.00
#
_symmetry.space_group_name_H-M   'P 1'
#
loop_
_entity.id
_entity.type
_entity.pdbx_description
1 polymer ?
#
loop_
_entity_poly.entity_id
_entity_poly.type
_entity_poly.pdbx_seq_one_letter_code
_entity_poly.pdbx_strand_id
1 'polypeptide(L)'
;MQWSLTIFGGIIIGGLVAITSVGAGALGSIALLYLYPKQMTPNKLVGTDIAHAIPLALVAGMGYLMAGYVNLTLLCSLLLGSIPAAFLGSLAATSLSHNKLRLCLAAILGVSGLKLMF
;
A
#
# COMPACT_ATOMS: atom_id res chain seq x y z
N MET A 1 21.87 13.79 7.68
CA MET A 1 21.29 13.36 6.38
C MET A 1 22.30 12.50 5.67
N GLN A 2 22.05 11.19 5.58
CA GLN A 2 22.93 10.24 4.88
C GLN A 2 22.31 9.91 3.51
N TRP A 3 22.43 10.86 2.57
CA TRP A 3 21.84 10.79 1.24
C TRP A 3 22.18 9.51 0.47
N SER A 4 23.40 9.00 0.64
CA SER A 4 23.86 7.77 -0.02
C SER A 4 23.11 6.52 0.45
N LEU A 5 22.77 6.41 1.75
CA LEU A 5 21.96 5.31 2.25
C LEU A 5 20.52 5.36 1.74
N THR A 6 19.96 6.57 1.58
CA THR A 6 18.60 6.76 1.05
C THR A 6 18.51 6.31 -0.40
N ILE A 7 19.50 6.64 -1.23
CA ILE A 7 19.52 6.27 -2.64
C ILE A 7 19.68 4.75 -2.78
N PHE A 8 20.63 4.15 -2.06
CA PHE A 8 20.89 2.71 -2.17
C PHE A 8 19.73 1.87 -1.61
N GLY A 9 19.17 2.27 -0.47
CA GLY A 9 17.96 1.68 0.08
C GLY A 9 16.76 1.83 -0.85
N GLY A 10 16.59 3.00 -1.47
CA GLY A 10 15.53 3.24 -2.46
C GLY A 10 15.62 2.31 -3.68
N ILE A 11 16.82 2.06 -4.20
CA ILE A 11 17.04 1.15 -5.34
C ILE A 11 16.68 -0.30 -4.97
N ILE A 12 17.19 -0.79 -3.83
CA ILE A 12 16.94 -2.17 -3.39
C ILE A 12 15.46 -2.38 -3.10
N ILE A 13 14.84 -1.47 -2.36
CA ILE A 13 13.43 -1.57 -1.98
C ILE A 13 12.54 -1.39 -3.21
N GLY A 14 12.84 -0.41 -4.08
CA GLY A 14 12.11 -0.24 -5.35
C GLY A 14 12.14 -1.49 -6.23
N GLY A 15 13.30 -2.14 -6.34
CA GLY A 15 13.45 -3.41 -7.05
C GLY A 15 12.65 -4.54 -6.41
N LEU A 16 12.72 -4.69 -5.09
CA LEU A 16 11.96 -5.70 -4.35
C LEU A 16 10.44 -5.48 -4.49
N VAL A 17 9.97 -4.25 -4.42
CA VAL A 17 8.56 -3.89 -4.59
C VAL A 17 8.06 -4.26 -5.99
N ALA A 18 8.84 -3.92 -7.02
CA ALA A 18 8.50 -4.21 -8.42
C ALA A 18 8.38 -5.71 -8.69
N ILE A 19 9.24 -6.53 -8.07
CA ILE A 19 9.26 -7.99 -8.26
C ILE A 19 8.20 -8.70 -7.39
N THR A 20 7.95 -8.20 -6.16
CA THR A 20 7.11 -8.91 -5.19
C THR A 20 5.63 -8.53 -5.22
N SER A 21 5.26 -7.41 -5.86
CA SER A 21 3.89 -6.85 -5.92
C SER A 21 3.29 -6.43 -4.56
N VAL A 22 3.74 -7.03 -3.44
CA VAL A 22 3.28 -6.79 -2.06
C VAL A 22 3.99 -5.58 -1.41
N GLY A 23 5.16 -5.19 -1.92
CA GLY A 23 6.15 -4.45 -1.15
C GLY A 23 5.89 -2.97 -0.89
N ALA A 24 5.09 -2.28 -1.70
CA ALA A 24 5.06 -0.80 -1.66
C ALA A 24 4.66 -0.28 -0.27
N GLY A 25 3.57 -0.81 0.29
CA GLY A 25 3.05 -0.35 1.58
C GLY A 25 3.78 -0.89 2.80
N ALA A 26 4.18 -2.17 2.81
CA ALA A 26 4.82 -2.78 3.99
C ALA A 26 6.34 -2.49 4.05
N LEU A 27 7.06 -2.65 2.93
CA LEU A 27 8.51 -2.39 2.90
C LEU A 27 8.81 -0.90 2.84
N GLY A 28 7.99 -0.11 2.13
CA GLY A 28 8.13 1.35 2.06
C GLY A 28 7.92 2.03 3.42
N SER A 29 6.91 1.60 4.18
CA SER A 29 6.66 2.12 5.53
C SER A 29 7.76 1.74 6.53
N ILE A 30 8.26 0.49 6.50
CA ILE A 30 9.39 0.05 7.34
C ILE A 30 10.67 0.86 7.01
N ALA A 31 10.95 1.09 5.73
CA ALA A 31 12.12 1.85 5.29
C ALA A 31 12.08 3.30 5.76
N LEU A 32 10.94 3.95 5.60
CA LEU A 32 10.73 5.33 6.06
C LEU A 32 10.81 5.44 7.58
N LEU A 33 10.29 4.46 8.32
CA LEU A 33 10.43 4.39 9.78
C LEU A 33 11.90 4.26 10.22
N TYR A 34 12.71 3.49 9.48
CA TYR A 34 14.14 3.30 9.74
C TYR A 34 14.99 4.51 9.35
N LEU A 35 14.63 5.21 8.26
CA LEU A 35 15.35 6.39 7.77
C LEU A 35 15.01 7.68 8.55
N TYR A 36 13.76 7.84 8.99
CA TYR A 36 13.30 9.05 9.70
C TYR A 36 12.58 8.74 11.03
N PRO A 37 13.22 8.03 11.97
CA PRO A 37 12.58 7.50 13.18
C PRO A 37 12.04 8.58 14.14
N LYS A 38 12.53 9.83 14.07
CA LYS A 38 12.14 10.92 14.98
C LYS A 38 11.14 11.93 14.39
N GLN A 39 10.79 11.85 13.10
CA GLN A 39 10.06 12.91 12.39
C GLN A 39 8.74 12.46 11.73
N MET A 40 8.43 11.16 11.76
CA MET A 40 7.23 10.61 11.12
C MET A 40 6.23 10.13 12.16
N THR A 41 5.08 10.81 12.24
CA THR A 41 3.91 10.27 12.91
C THR A 41 3.29 9.17 12.01
N PRO A 42 2.68 8.10 12.58
CA PRO A 42 2.11 7.00 11.80
C PRO A 42 1.14 7.47 10.70
N ASN A 43 0.35 8.51 10.95
CA ASN A 43 -0.55 9.08 9.95
C ASN A 43 0.20 9.75 8.79
N LYS A 44 1.30 10.45 9.07
CA LYS A 44 2.11 11.09 8.03
C LYS A 44 2.85 10.04 7.21
N LEU A 45 3.32 8.97 7.84
CA LEU A 45 3.94 7.82 7.16
C LEU A 45 2.99 7.19 6.12
N VAL A 46 1.78 6.81 6.56
CA VAL A 46 0.77 6.18 5.69
C VAL A 46 0.31 7.14 4.58
N GLY A 47 0.10 8.42 4.89
CA GLY A 47 -0.26 9.41 3.88
C GLY A 47 0.83 9.61 2.82
N THR A 48 2.10 9.63 3.23
CA THR A 48 3.23 9.81 2.30
C THR A 48 3.42 8.58 1.42
N ASP A 49 3.23 7.39 1.98
CA ASP A 49 3.27 6.11 1.26
C ASP A 49 2.17 6.04 0.17
N ILE A 50 0.91 6.33 0.54
CA ILE A 50 -0.21 6.37 -0.41
C ILE A 50 0.03 7.41 -1.51
N ALA A 51 0.54 8.60 -1.16
CA ALA A 51 0.80 9.66 -2.12
C ALA A 51 1.83 9.27 -3.20
N HIS A 52 2.78 8.39 -2.90
CA HIS A 52 3.74 7.87 -3.87
C HIS A 52 3.26 6.60 -4.58
N ALA A 53 2.49 5.76 -3.87
CA ALA A 53 1.95 4.53 -4.43
C ALA A 53 0.93 4.79 -5.56
N ILE A 54 0.09 5.84 -5.45
CA ILE A 54 -0.93 6.13 -6.47
C ILE A 54 -0.32 6.49 -7.83
N PRO A 55 0.62 7.45 -7.96
CA PRO A 55 1.26 7.74 -9.24
C PRO A 55 1.97 6.53 -9.84
N LEU A 56 2.68 5.76 -9.02
CA LEU A 56 3.38 4.55 -9.45
C LEU A 56 2.39 3.52 -10.02
N ALA A 57 1.29 3.27 -9.31
CA ALA A 57 0.24 2.35 -9.73
C ALA A 57 -0.48 2.83 -11.00
N LEU A 58 -0.67 4.14 -11.17
CA LEU A 58 -1.26 4.71 -12.38
C LEU A 58 -0.37 4.50 -13.60
N VAL A 59 0.93 4.78 -13.49
CA VAL A 59 1.89 4.56 -14.58
C VAL A 59 1.96 3.07 -14.95
N ALA A 60 2.08 2.19 -13.95
CA ALA A 60 2.09 0.74 -14.18
C ALA A 60 0.78 0.25 -14.82
N GLY A 61 -0.36 0.64 -14.26
CA GLY A 61 -1.69 0.27 -14.76
C GLY A 61 -1.95 0.75 -16.18
N MET A 62 -1.54 1.98 -16.51
CA MET A 62 -1.65 2.53 -17.85
C MET A 62 -0.76 1.75 -18.85
N GLY A 63 0.44 1.34 -18.43
CA GLY A 63 1.29 0.45 -19.21
C GLY A 63 0.61 -0.88 -19.56
N TYR A 64 -0.03 -1.53 -18.59
CA TYR A 64 -0.80 -2.76 -18.82
C TYR A 64 -2.02 -2.54 -19.72
N LEU A 65 -2.70 -1.39 -19.58
CA LEU A 65 -3.88 -1.03 -20.37
C LEU A 65 -3.51 -0.80 -21.84
N MET A 66 -2.40 -0.09 -22.09
CA MET A 66 -1.86 0.12 -23.44
C MET A 66 -1.35 -1.17 -24.08
N ALA A 67 -0.83 -2.10 -23.28
CA ALA A 67 -0.38 -3.41 -23.75
C ALA A 67 -1.54 -4.38 -24.06
N GLY A 68 -2.80 -3.98 -23.83
CA GLY A 68 -3.98 -4.78 -24.18
C GLY A 68 -4.24 -5.98 -23.26
N TYR A 69 -3.51 -6.12 -22.16
CA TYR A 69 -3.64 -7.25 -21.21
C TYR A 69 -4.77 -7.05 -20.18
N VAL A 70 -5.52 -5.96 -20.25
CA VAL A 70 -6.52 -5.60 -19.23
C VAL A 70 -7.94 -5.98 -19.66
N ASN A 71 -8.61 -6.78 -18.84
CA ASN A 71 -10.04 -7.04 -18.98
C ASN A 71 -10.84 -5.89 -18.35
N LEU A 72 -11.48 -5.06 -19.19
CA LEU A 72 -12.25 -3.89 -18.76
C LEU A 72 -13.45 -4.24 -17.87
N THR A 73 -14.10 -5.39 -18.08
CA THR A 73 -15.21 -5.84 -17.24
C THR A 73 -14.74 -6.15 -15.82
N LEU A 74 -13.61 -6.87 -15.71
CA LEU A 74 -13.00 -7.18 -14.43
C LEU A 74 -12.50 -5.90 -13.73
N LEU A 75 -11.87 -4.99 -14.48
CA LEU A 75 -11.46 -3.68 -13.98
C LEU A 75 -12.64 -2.90 -13.39
N CYS A 76 -13.76 -2.79 -14.11
CA CYS A 76 -14.95 -2.10 -13.62
C CYS A 76 -15.51 -2.77 -12.35
N SER A 77 -15.56 -4.11 -12.30
CA SER A 77 -16.02 -4.83 -11.11
C SER A 77 -15.12 -4.57 -9.88
N LEU A 78 -13.81 -4.53 -10.08
CA LEU A 78 -12.84 -4.21 -9.03
C LEU A 78 -12.96 -2.76 -8.57
N LEU A 79 -13.10 -1.80 -9.49
CA LEU A 79 -13.24 -0.38 -9.14
C LEU A 79 -14.53 -0.12 -8.35
N LEU A 80 -15.64 -0.69 -8.80
CA LEU A 80 -16.94 -0.56 -8.12
C LEU A 80 -16.95 -1.17 -6.73
N GLY A 81 -16.18 -2.24 -6.48
CA GLY A 81 -16.02 -2.80 -5.13
C GLY A 81 -15.02 -2.02 -4.28
N SER A 82 -13.83 -1.75 -4.82
CA SER A 82 -12.68 -1.24 -4.07
C SER A 82 -12.76 0.24 -3.72
N ILE A 83 -13.22 1.12 -4.63
CA ILE A 83 -13.29 2.57 -4.38
C ILE A 83 -14.24 2.89 -3.21
N PRO A 84 -15.51 2.45 -3.21
CA PRO A 84 -16.41 2.73 -2.10
C PRO A 84 -15.97 2.03 -0.81
N ALA A 85 -15.44 0.79 -0.89
CA ALA A 85 -14.91 0.09 0.27
C ALA A 85 -13.72 0.83 0.90
N ALA A 86 -12.78 1.34 0.10
CA ALA A 86 -11.63 2.10 0.58
C ALA A 86 -12.05 3.45 1.19
N PHE A 87 -13.01 4.15 0.57
CA PHE A 87 -13.53 5.41 1.10
C PHE A 87 -14.22 5.22 2.45
N LEU A 88 -15.16 4.26 2.54
CA LEU A 88 -15.86 3.97 3.79
C LEU A 88 -14.92 3.40 4.87
N GLY A 89 -14.00 2.53 4.48
CA GLY A 89 -12.98 1.97 5.38
C GLY A 89 -12.04 3.03 5.94
N SER A 90 -11.61 3.99 5.11
CA SER A 90 -10.80 5.15 5.53
C SER A 90 -11.55 6.03 6.53
N LEU A 91 -12.83 6.36 6.24
CA LEU A 91 -13.66 7.15 7.13
C LEU A 91 -13.86 6.46 8.49
N ALA A 92 -14.15 5.16 8.47
CA ALA A 92 -14.26 4.37 9.69
C ALA A 92 -12.93 4.34 10.45
N ALA A 93 -11.80 4.13 9.77
CA ALA A 93 -10.48 4.03 10.39
C ALA A 93 -10.09 5.30 11.16
N THR A 94 -10.52 6.49 10.73
CA THR A 94 -10.27 7.75 11.45
C THR A 94 -11.11 7.91 12.73
N SER A 95 -12.23 7.20 12.83
CA SER A 95 -13.15 7.25 13.99
C SER A 95 -12.85 6.17 15.05
N LEU A 96 -11.99 5.19 14.74
CA LEU A 96 -11.66 4.06 15.60
C LEU A 96 -10.42 4.33 16.46
N SER A 97 -10.41 3.83 17.70
CA SER A 97 -9.21 3.90 18.55
C SER A 97 -8.11 2.97 18.03
N HIS A 98 -6.85 3.33 18.26
CA HIS A 98 -5.68 2.63 17.72
C HIS A 98 -5.67 1.12 18.00
N ASN A 99 -6.10 0.70 19.20
CA ASN A 99 -6.21 -0.72 19.56
C ASN A 99 -7.31 -1.46 18.79
N LYS A 100 -8.47 -0.82 18.57
CA LYS A 100 -9.58 -1.43 17.83
C LYS A 100 -9.24 -1.57 16.35
N LEU A 101 -8.60 -0.55 15.78
CA LEU A 101 -8.13 -0.59 14.39
C LEU A 101 -7.13 -1.73 14.19
N ARG A 102 -6.13 -1.87 15.09
CA ARG A 102 -5.13 -2.94 15.04
C ARG A 102 -5.77 -4.33 15.14
N LEU A 103 -6.73 -4.51 16.04
CA LEU A 103 -7.45 -5.79 16.19
C LEU A 103 -8.27 -6.12 14.94
N CYS A 104 -8.93 -5.12 14.35
CA CYS A 104 -9.70 -5.28 13.12
C CYS A 104 -8.80 -5.67 11.94
N LEU A 105 -7.66 -5.00 11.77
CA LEU A 105 -6.66 -5.33 10.75
C LEU A 105 -6.11 -6.77 10.94
N ALA A 106 -5.79 -7.15 12.18
CA ALA A 106 -5.33 -8.49 12.49
C ALA A 106 -6.39 -9.57 12.14
N ALA A 107 -7.66 -9.30 12.46
CA ALA A 107 -8.76 -10.20 12.10
C ALA A 107 -8.94 -10.32 10.58
N ILE A 108 -8.92 -9.21 9.84
CA ILE A 108 -9.04 -9.20 8.37
C ILE A 108 -7.89 -9.98 7.73
N LEU A 109 -6.65 -9.77 8.19
CA LEU A 109 -5.47 -10.50 7.70
C LEU A 109 -5.54 -11.98 8.03
N GLY A 110 -5.98 -12.34 9.24
CA GLY A 110 -6.18 -13.73 9.65
C GLY A 110 -7.21 -14.45 8.79
N VAL A 111 -8.37 -13.82 8.57
CA VAL A 111 -9.43 -14.38 7.72
C VAL A 111 -8.96 -14.50 6.27
N SER A 112 -8.28 -13.49 5.73
CA SER A 112 -7.76 -13.52 4.35
C SER A 112 -6.71 -14.61 4.17
N GLY A 113 -5.81 -14.79 5.14
CA GLY A 113 -4.81 -15.87 5.13
C GLY A 113 -5.45 -17.26 5.17
N LEU A 114 -6.46 -17.45 6.03
CA LEU A 114 -7.25 -18.69 6.06
C LEU A 114 -7.91 -18.98 4.70
N LYS A 115 -8.49 -17.96 4.06
CA LYS A 115 -9.15 -18.09 2.75
C LYS A 115 -8.21 -18.34 1.57
N LEU A 116 -6.90 -18.17 1.76
CA LEU A 116 -5.89 -18.52 0.75
C LEU A 116 -5.39 -19.96 0.94
N MET A 117 -5.49 -20.49 2.16
CA MET A 117 -5.09 -21.87 2.47
C MET A 117 -6.17 -22.89 2.13
N PHE A 118 -7.45 -22.49 2.19
CA PHE A 118 -8.63 -23.31 1.89
C PHE A 118 -9.45 -22.66 0.79
#